data_AF-A0A974AMD3-F1
#
_entry.id   AF-A0A974AMD3-F1
#
_cell.length_a   1.000
_cell.length_b   1.000
_cell.length_c   1.000
_cell.angle_alpha   90.00
_cell.angle_beta   90.00
_cell.angle_gamma   90.00
#
_symmetry.space_group_name_H-M   'P 1'
#
loop_
_entity.id
_entity.type
_entity.pdbx_description
1 polymer ?
#
loop_
_entity_poly.entity_id
_entity_poly.type
_entity_poly.pdbx_seq_one_letter_code
_entity_poly.pdbx_strand_id
1 'polypeptide(L)'
;MADVAQWDEAFLTQREDDERSQALAQCSDADWEAAVDEVMRQTADVARGFANCPAAKCRRARRCAGDAEACLAQLQLSLSPQVAQQLIEEVYAELQQNRRAAAEEG
;
A
#
# COMPACT_ATOMS: atom_id res chain seq x y z
N MET A 1 -45.64 2.46 -20.80
CA MET A 1 -44.33 1.97 -21.28
C MET A 1 -43.16 2.88 -20.85
N ALA A 2 -43.35 3.84 -19.94
CA ALA A 2 -42.26 4.70 -19.43
C ALA A 2 -41.51 4.09 -18.22
N ASP A 3 -42.08 3.07 -17.58
CA ASP A 3 -41.63 2.52 -16.30
C ASP A 3 -40.41 1.59 -16.42
N VAL A 4 -40.29 0.86 -17.54
CA VAL A 4 -39.19 -0.10 -17.77
C VAL A 4 -37.87 0.61 -18.09
N ALA A 5 -37.92 1.69 -18.87
CA ALA A 5 -36.71 2.46 -19.22
C ALA A 5 -36.10 3.17 -18.00
N GLN A 6 -36.95 3.61 -17.06
CA GLN A 6 -36.52 4.26 -15.82
C GLN A 6 -35.92 3.26 -14.82
N TRP A 7 -36.44 2.03 -14.81
CA TRP A 7 -35.89 0.93 -13.99
C TRP A 7 -34.55 0.44 -14.51
N ASP A 8 -34.40 0.31 -15.84
CA ASP A 8 -33.13 -0.06 -16.47
C ASP A 8 -32.03 0.99 -16.24
N GLU A 9 -32.35 2.29 -16.33
CA GLU A 9 -31.39 3.36 -16.07
C GLU A 9 -30.92 3.36 -14.61
N ALA A 10 -31.85 3.24 -13.65
CA ALA A 10 -31.51 3.17 -12.23
C ALA A 10 -30.68 1.91 -11.90
N PHE A 11 -30.98 0.76 -12.52
CA PHE A 11 -30.23 -0.47 -12.34
C PHE A 11 -28.81 -0.37 -12.91
N LEU A 12 -28.64 0.23 -14.09
CA LEU A 12 -27.32 0.44 -14.70
C LEU A 12 -26.48 1.41 -13.87
N THR A 13 -27.05 2.53 -13.39
CA THR A 13 -26.34 3.46 -12.51
C THR A 13 -25.91 2.80 -11.20
N GLN A 14 -26.78 2.01 -10.56
CA GLN A 14 -26.41 1.29 -9.35
C GLN A 14 -25.27 0.31 -9.59
N ARG A 15 -25.28 -0.40 -10.73
CA ARG A 15 -24.23 -1.36 -11.07
C ARG A 15 -22.89 -0.67 -11.34
N GLU A 16 -22.89 0.47 -12.03
CA GLU A 16 -21.69 1.28 -12.24
C GLU A 16 -21.13 1.83 -10.91
N ASP A 17 -22.00 2.26 -9.99
CA ASP A 17 -21.60 2.72 -8.67
C ASP A 17 -21.00 1.60 -7.81
N ASP A 18 -21.57 0.39 -7.88
CA ASP A 18 -21.07 -0.80 -7.19
C ASP A 18 -19.70 -1.25 -7.75
N GLU A 19 -19.55 -1.30 -9.08
CA GLU A 19 -18.30 -1.63 -9.77
C GLU A 19 -17.21 -0.60 -9.41
N ARG A 20 -17.53 0.69 -9.42
CA ARG A 20 -16.62 1.76 -9.01
C ARG A 20 -16.22 1.64 -7.53
N SER A 21 -17.18 1.36 -6.65
CA SER A 21 -16.92 1.21 -5.22
C SER A 21 -16.01 0.02 -4.93
N GLN A 22 -16.21 -1.11 -5.62
CA GLN A 22 -15.33 -2.27 -5.52
C GLN A 22 -13.91 -1.97 -6.04
N ALA A 23 -13.78 -1.28 -7.16
CA ALA A 23 -12.48 -0.87 -7.70
C ALA A 23 -11.74 0.07 -6.73
N LEU A 24 -12.45 1.00 -6.08
CA LEU A 24 -11.90 1.87 -5.05
C LEU A 24 -11.46 1.10 -3.80
N ALA A 25 -12.26 0.12 -3.36
CA ALA A 25 -11.90 -0.74 -2.23
C ALA A 25 -10.64 -1.57 -2.51
N GLN A 26 -10.55 -2.20 -3.70
CA GLN A 26 -9.36 -2.94 -4.11
C GLN A 26 -8.12 -2.04 -4.20
N CYS A 27 -8.28 -0.79 -4.65
CA CYS A 27 -7.21 0.20 -4.63
C CYS A 27 -6.77 0.53 -3.19
N SER A 28 -7.73 0.68 -2.26
CA SER A 28 -7.45 0.92 -0.84
C SER A 28 -6.64 -0.22 -0.21
N ASP A 29 -6.98 -1.48 -0.50
CA ASP A 29 -6.26 -2.64 0.03
C ASP A 29 -4.84 -2.72 -0.52
N ALA A 30 -4.67 -2.52 -1.83
CA ALA A 30 -3.35 -2.52 -2.46
C ALA A 30 -2.46 -1.37 -1.96
N ASP A 31 -3.03 -0.19 -1.75
CA ASP A 31 -2.30 0.97 -1.21
C ASP A 31 -1.90 0.72 0.25
N TRP A 32 -2.74 0.01 1.03
CA TRP A 32 -2.40 -0.39 2.39
C TRP A 32 -1.25 -1.41 2.42
N GLU A 33 -1.31 -2.45 1.59
CA GLU A 33 -0.21 -3.41 1.46
C GLU A 33 1.10 -2.73 1.05
N ALA A 34 1.04 -1.79 0.10
CA ALA A 34 2.20 -1.01 -0.31
C ALA A 34 2.78 -0.15 0.83
N ALA A 35 1.92 0.43 1.68
CA ALA A 35 2.36 1.18 2.84
C ALA A 35 3.06 0.28 3.88
N VAL A 36 2.52 -0.91 4.15
CA VAL A 36 3.15 -1.92 5.01
C VAL A 36 4.55 -2.28 4.51
N ASP A 37 4.66 -2.62 3.23
CA ASP A 37 5.92 -3.00 2.59
C ASP A 37 6.97 -1.88 2.66
N GLU A 38 6.55 -0.64 2.44
CA GLU A 38 7.43 0.52 2.48
C GLU A 38 7.94 0.80 3.91
N VAL A 39 7.07 0.73 4.93
CA VAL A 39 7.49 0.87 6.33
C VAL A 39 8.51 -0.19 6.71
N MET A 40 8.28 -1.45 6.33
CA MET A 40 9.24 -2.52 6.60
C MET A 40 10.58 -2.29 5.91
N ARG A 41 10.55 -1.82 4.66
CA ARG A 41 11.76 -1.48 3.89
C ARG A 41 12.54 -0.34 4.54
N GLN A 42 11.87 0.76 4.89
CA GLN A 42 12.49 1.91 5.56
C GLN A 42 13.09 1.50 6.91
N THR A 43 12.37 0.69 7.69
CA THR A 43 12.86 0.18 8.98
C THR A 43 14.12 -0.66 8.78
N ALA A 44 14.13 -1.56 7.79
CA ALA A 44 15.29 -2.37 7.48
C ALA A 44 16.49 -1.52 7.03
N ASP A 45 16.24 -0.45 6.27
CA ASP A 45 17.27 0.46 5.79
C ASP A 45 17.88 1.33 6.90
N VAL A 46 17.03 1.89 7.78
CA VAL A 46 17.46 2.65 8.98
C VAL A 46 18.31 1.78 9.88
N ALA A 47 17.89 0.53 10.10
CA ALA A 47 18.64 -0.45 10.87
C ALA A 47 19.92 -0.94 10.19
N ARG A 48 20.17 -0.51 8.94
CA ARG A 48 21.26 -1.00 8.07
C ARG A 48 21.25 -2.53 7.94
N GLY A 49 20.07 -3.11 7.88
CA GLY A 49 19.86 -4.55 7.78
C GLY A 49 20.59 -5.19 6.61
N PHE A 50 20.80 -4.42 5.52
CA PHE A 50 21.60 -4.83 4.39
C PHE A 50 23.02 -5.27 4.78
N ALA A 51 23.65 -4.74 5.83
CA ALA A 51 25.04 -5.03 6.19
C ALA A 51 25.24 -6.50 6.57
N ASN A 52 24.24 -7.09 7.23
CA ASN A 52 24.25 -8.48 7.70
C ASN A 52 23.27 -9.38 6.93
N CYS A 53 22.49 -8.82 6.00
CA CYS A 53 21.53 -9.56 5.19
C CYS A 53 22.25 -10.68 4.41
N PRO A 54 21.73 -11.92 4.37
CA PRO A 54 22.33 -13.02 3.61
C PRO A 54 22.28 -12.78 2.10
N ALA A 55 21.35 -11.96 1.61
CA ALA A 55 21.22 -11.63 0.21
C ALA A 55 22.33 -10.66 -0.25
N ALA A 56 23.18 -11.10 -1.19
CA ALA A 56 24.27 -10.28 -1.74
C ALA A 56 23.77 -9.02 -2.46
N LYS A 57 22.55 -9.07 -3.02
CA LYS A 57 21.91 -7.91 -3.67
C LYS A 57 21.70 -6.75 -2.68
N CYS A 58 21.21 -7.01 -1.47
CA CYS A 58 20.96 -5.99 -0.46
C CYS A 58 22.28 -5.38 0.02
N ARG A 59 23.30 -6.21 0.32
CA ARG A 59 24.64 -5.77 0.71
C ARG A 59 25.26 -4.80 -0.31
N ARG A 60 25.17 -5.14 -1.60
CA ARG A 60 25.72 -4.29 -2.69
C ARG A 60 24.93 -3.00 -2.87
N ALA A 61 23.61 -3.07 -2.82
CA ALA A 61 22.74 -1.91 -2.99
C ALA A 61 22.75 -0.96 -1.78
N ARG A 62 23.24 -1.41 -0.61
CA ARG A 62 23.22 -0.70 0.68
C ARG A 62 21.80 -0.27 1.09
N ARG A 63 20.83 -1.10 0.71
CA ARG A 63 19.40 -0.98 1.03
C ARG A 63 18.73 -2.34 0.87
N CYS A 64 17.54 -2.49 1.43
CA CYS A 64 16.71 -3.66 1.24
C CYS A 64 16.27 -3.73 -0.23
N ALA A 65 16.57 -4.86 -0.89
CA ALA A 65 16.21 -5.15 -2.27
C ALA A 65 15.45 -6.48 -2.39
N GLY A 66 14.92 -6.96 -1.26
CA GLY A 66 14.22 -8.22 -1.15
C GLY A 66 13.08 -8.11 -0.16
N ASP A 67 12.73 -9.24 0.43
CA ASP A 67 11.70 -9.32 1.46
C ASP A 67 12.20 -8.64 2.74
N ALA A 68 11.66 -7.46 3.03
CA ALA A 68 12.06 -6.64 4.18
C ALA A 68 11.60 -7.29 5.50
N GLU A 69 10.44 -7.93 5.53
CA GLU A 69 9.91 -8.60 6.70
C GLU A 69 10.82 -9.76 7.12
N ALA A 70 11.21 -10.60 6.15
CA ALA A 70 12.18 -11.67 6.39
C ALA A 70 13.55 -11.14 6.85
N CYS A 71 13.98 -9.98 6.34
CA CYS A 71 15.23 -9.34 6.76
C CYS A 71 15.14 -8.81 8.20
N LEU A 72 14.05 -8.15 8.57
CA LEU A 72 13.83 -7.62 9.93
C LEU A 72 13.74 -8.74 10.97
N ALA A 73 13.05 -9.84 10.64
CA ALA A 73 12.96 -11.01 11.50
C ALA A 73 14.35 -11.60 11.83
N GLN A 74 15.25 -11.66 10.84
CA GLN A 74 16.63 -12.11 11.06
C GLN A 74 17.47 -11.16 11.93
N LEU A 75 17.19 -9.86 11.87
CA LEU A 75 17.85 -8.84 12.69
C LEU A 75 17.26 -8.78 14.11
N GLN A 76 16.21 -9.56 14.40
CA GLN A 76 15.46 -9.51 15.65
C GLN A 76 14.95 -8.10 15.96
N LEU A 77 14.64 -7.33 14.92
CA LEU A 77 14.08 -6.00 15.04
C LEU A 77 12.58 -6.08 14.90
N SER A 78 11.89 -5.59 15.92
CA SER A 78 10.45 -5.42 15.91
C SER A 78 10.12 -3.98 16.26
N LEU A 79 9.28 -3.35 15.44
CA LEU A 79 8.61 -2.13 15.85
C LEU A 79 7.55 -2.46 16.91
N SER A 80 7.28 -1.52 17.82
CA SER A 80 6.09 -1.68 18.66
C SER A 80 4.85 -1.63 17.75
N PRO A 81 3.79 -2.41 18.05
CA PRO A 81 2.61 -2.46 17.19
C PRO A 81 2.00 -1.07 16.96
N GLN A 82 2.00 -0.22 17.99
CA GLN A 82 1.46 1.14 17.91
C GLN A 82 2.30 2.04 16.98
N VAL A 83 3.63 1.96 17.06
CA VAL A 83 4.51 2.76 16.19
C VAL A 83 4.45 2.24 14.76
N ALA A 84 4.41 0.92 14.57
CA ALA A 84 4.23 0.33 13.25
C ALA A 84 2.93 0.83 12.60
N GLN A 85 1.82 0.78 13.34
CA GLN A 85 0.53 1.24 12.85
C GLN A 85 0.56 2.72 12.45
N GLN A 86 1.12 3.59 13.29
CA GLN A 86 1.23 5.03 12.98
C GLN A 86 2.03 5.29 11.70
N LEU A 87 3.19 4.63 11.55
CA LEU A 87 4.02 4.79 10.36
C LEU A 87 3.32 4.27 9.09
N ILE A 88 2.59 3.17 9.19
CA ILE A 88 1.81 2.63 8.05
C ILE A 88 0.70 3.60 7.66
N GLU A 89 -0.02 4.17 8.63
CA GLU A 89 -1.07 5.16 8.39
C GLU A 89 -0.52 6.43 7.74
N GLU A 90 0.66 6.92 8.17
CA GLU A 90 1.34 8.07 7.57
C GLU A 90 1.72 7.80 6.10
N VAL A 91 2.40 6.69 5.82
CA VAL A 91 2.79 6.31 4.46
C VAL A 91 1.56 6.06 3.57
N TYR A 92 0.53 5.42 4.10
CA TYR A 92 -0.74 5.21 3.40
C TYR A 92 -1.39 6.55 3.02
N ALA A 93 -1.42 7.52 3.94
CA ALA A 93 -1.95 8.85 3.67
C ALA A 93 -1.14 9.57 2.58
N GLU A 94 0.19 9.45 2.58
CA GLU A 94 1.04 10.00 1.52
C GLU A 94 0.77 9.36 0.15
N LEU A 95 0.63 8.03 0.08
CA LEU A 95 0.28 7.33 -1.16
C LEU A 95 -1.07 7.80 -1.71
N GLN A 96 -2.08 7.92 -0.84
CA GLN A 96 -3.40 8.43 -1.22
C GLN A 96 -3.33 9.89 -1.71
N GLN A 97 -2.55 10.75 -1.05
CA GLN A 97 -2.36 12.14 -1.49
C GLN A 97 -1.69 12.23 -2.86
N ASN A 98 -0.61 11.47 -3.09
CA ASN A 98 0.09 11.43 -4.36
C ASN A 98 -0.81 10.98 -5.51
N ARG A 99 -1.70 10.01 -5.28
CA ARG A 99 -2.68 9.57 -6.28
C ARG A 99 -3.71 10.64 -6.60
N ARG A 100 -4.22 11.36 -5.59
CA ARG A 100 -5.16 12.48 -5.81
C ARG A 100 -4.52 13.59 -6.63
N ALA A 101 -3.29 13.97 -6.29
CA ALA A 101 -2.52 14.96 -7.06
C ALA A 101 -2.33 14.50 -8.52
N ALA A 102 -1.94 13.25 -8.74
CA ALA A 102 -1.78 12.70 -10.09
C ALA A 102 -3.11 12.65 -10.89
N ALA A 103 -4.25 12.53 -10.23
CA ALA A 103 -5.57 12.56 -10.86
C ALA A 103 -6.06 13.99 -11.17
N GLU A 104 -5.55 15.01 -10.48
CA GLU A 104 -5.87 16.43 -10.72
C GLU A 104 -4.98 17.04 -11.83
N GLU A 105 -3.79 16.47 -12.06
CA GLU A 105 -2.84 16.91 -13.10
C GLU A 105 -3.05 16.25 -14.49
N GLY A 106 -3.96 15.27 -14.60
CA GLY A 106 -4.26 14.53 -15.83
C GLY A 106 -5.56 14.95 -16.50
#